data_AF-E8M2Y8-F1
#
_entry.id   AF-E8M2Y8-F1
#
_cell.length_a   1.000
_cell.length_b   1.000
_cell.length_c   1.000
_cell.angle_alpha   90.00
_cell.angle_beta   90.00
_cell.angle_gamma   90.00
#
_symmetry.space_group_name_H-M   'P 1'
#
loop_
_entity.id
_entity.type
_entity.pdbx_description
1 polymer ?
#
loop_
_entity_poly.entity_id
_entity_poly.type
_entity_poly.pdbx_seq_one_letter_code
_entity_poly.pdbx_strand_id
1 'polypeptide(L)'
;MEPEIHFPLETEVTLVTSFQDADPMGVIYHGNYFRFFEEARRVLMDKIDYGYLAMNVSGYMWPIIDTRVKYVKAIPFNHSIRVHAKLTEWENRLRIDYVIYDEESGKRMCKAHTTQVAVSIKEQEMCFASPKVFTDKIERWHQTGSIEG
;
A
#
# COMPACT_ATOMS: atom_id res chain seq x y z
N MET A 1 -22.21 -9.30 12.43
CA MET A 1 -21.51 -10.26 11.54
C MET A 1 -20.74 -9.38 10.58
N GLU A 2 -19.41 -9.46 10.56
CA GLU A 2 -18.62 -8.70 9.58
C GLU A 2 -19.05 -9.14 8.17
N PRO A 3 -19.22 -8.21 7.21
CA PRO A 3 -19.62 -8.57 5.86
C PRO A 3 -18.58 -9.49 5.22
N GLU A 4 -19.05 -10.55 4.56
CA GLU A 4 -18.17 -11.48 3.86
C GLU A 4 -17.42 -10.75 2.73
N ILE A 5 -16.11 -10.94 2.66
CA ILE A 5 -15.26 -10.34 1.62
C ILE A 5 -15.16 -11.33 0.45
N HIS A 6 -15.88 -11.06 -0.63
CA HIS A 6 -15.81 -11.87 -1.86
C HIS A 6 -14.57 -11.53 -2.70
N PHE A 7 -14.20 -10.25 -2.76
CA PHE A 7 -13.06 -9.76 -3.54
C PHE A 7 -12.10 -8.99 -2.64
N PRO A 8 -11.00 -9.58 -2.16
CA PRO A 8 -10.01 -8.85 -1.39
C PRO A 8 -9.39 -7.73 -2.24
N LEU A 9 -9.09 -6.58 -1.61
CA LEU A 9 -8.37 -5.50 -2.28
C LEU A 9 -6.87 -5.74 -2.13
N GLU A 10 -6.28 -6.31 -3.17
CA GLU A 10 -4.85 -6.63 -3.24
C GLU A 10 -4.32 -6.43 -4.65
N THR A 11 -3.01 -6.23 -4.78
CA THR A 11 -2.32 -6.07 -6.07
C THR A 11 -0.90 -6.60 -6.00
N GLU A 12 -0.35 -6.93 -7.16
CA GLU A 12 1.08 -7.21 -7.32
C GLU A 12 1.67 -6.27 -8.37
N VAL A 13 2.87 -5.76 -8.09
CA VAL A 13 3.66 -4.98 -9.04
C VAL A 13 5.06 -5.59 -9.16
N THR A 14 5.56 -5.72 -10.38
CA THR A 14 6.94 -6.15 -10.65
C THR A 14 7.79 -4.93 -10.93
N LEU A 15 8.91 -4.81 -10.21
CA LEU A 15 9.83 -3.68 -10.29
C LEU A 15 11.25 -4.20 -10.49
N VAL A 16 12.07 -3.45 -11.22
CA VAL A 16 13.52 -3.69 -11.31
C VAL A 16 14.21 -2.65 -10.43
N THR A 17 14.99 -3.12 -9.45
CA THR A 17 15.74 -2.23 -8.56
C THR A 17 16.88 -1.53 -9.31
N SER A 18 17.18 -0.28 -8.94
CA SER A 18 18.25 0.47 -9.60
C SER A 18 19.53 0.49 -8.78
N PHE A 19 20.67 0.70 -9.45
CA PHE A 19 21.95 0.99 -8.78
C PHE A 19 21.85 2.23 -7.88
N GLN A 20 21.06 3.24 -8.25
CA GLN A 20 20.86 4.43 -7.41
C GLN A 20 20.12 4.14 -6.10
N ASP A 21 19.47 2.98 -6.00
CA ASP A 21 18.76 2.57 -4.80
C ASP A 21 19.68 1.85 -3.80
N ALA A 22 20.91 1.49 -4.19
CA ALA A 22 21.85 0.70 -3.40
C ALA A 22 22.69 1.54 -2.43
N ASP A 23 23.12 0.91 -1.34
CA ASP A 23 24.10 1.46 -0.39
C ASP A 23 25.50 0.85 -0.59
N PRO A 24 26.54 1.31 0.14
CA PRO A 24 27.90 0.80 0.00
C PRO A 24 28.07 -0.70 0.30
N MET A 25 27.07 -1.39 0.88
CA MET A 25 27.10 -2.83 1.10
C MET A 25 26.68 -3.63 -0.15
N GLY A 26 26.34 -2.96 -1.27
CA GLY A 26 26.00 -3.59 -2.54
C GLY A 26 24.58 -4.12 -2.61
N VAL A 27 23.71 -3.67 -1.72
CA VAL A 27 22.29 -4.06 -1.63
C VAL A 27 21.43 -2.82 -1.54
N ILE A 28 20.12 -2.96 -1.79
CA ILE A 28 19.20 -1.83 -1.72
C ILE A 28 19.19 -1.25 -0.30
N TYR A 29 19.44 0.07 -0.23
CA TYR A 29 19.36 0.84 1.01
C TYR A 29 17.99 0.65 1.65
N HIS A 30 17.96 0.35 2.94
CA HIS A 30 16.73 0.03 3.67
C HIS A 30 15.63 1.10 3.51
N GLY A 31 15.99 2.39 3.47
CA GLY A 31 15.03 3.49 3.27
C GLY A 31 14.38 3.50 1.88
N ASN A 32 15.00 2.90 0.86
CA ASN A 32 14.45 2.88 -0.50
C ASN A 32 13.33 1.84 -0.70
N TYR A 33 13.15 0.91 0.25
CA TYR A 33 12.02 -0.04 0.21
C TYR A 33 10.66 0.67 0.23
N PHE A 34 10.59 1.85 0.85
CA PHE A 34 9.37 2.65 0.90
C PHE A 34 8.91 3.11 -0.48
N ARG A 35 9.82 3.32 -1.44
CA ARG A 35 9.44 3.60 -2.84
C ARG A 35 8.72 2.42 -3.48
N PHE A 36 9.14 1.20 -3.15
CA PHE A 36 8.51 -0.02 -3.66
C PHE A 36 7.12 -0.23 -3.07
N PHE A 37 6.98 0.01 -1.76
CA PHE A 37 5.68 -0.02 -1.09
C PHE A 37 4.73 1.05 -1.63
N GLU A 38 5.25 2.26 -1.87
CA GLU A 38 4.50 3.37 -2.44
C GLU A 38 3.93 3.03 -3.81
N GLU A 39 4.75 2.46 -4.69
CA GLU A 39 4.31 2.10 -6.04
C GLU A 39 3.22 1.01 -6.01
N ALA A 40 3.38 -0.01 -5.15
CA ALA A 40 2.35 -1.02 -4.96
C ALA A 40 1.06 -0.42 -4.36
N ARG A 41 1.18 0.50 -3.40
CA ARG A 41 0.04 1.20 -2.80
C ARG A 41 -0.68 2.08 -3.82
N ARG A 42 0.05 2.80 -4.67
CA ARG A 42 -0.53 3.63 -5.75
C ARG A 42 -1.42 2.76 -6.64
N VAL A 43 -0.88 1.66 -7.17
CA VAL A 43 -1.63 0.73 -8.03
C VAL A 43 -2.82 0.11 -7.27
N LEU A 44 -2.67 -0.22 -5.98
CA LEU A 44 -3.75 -0.74 -5.16
C LEU A 44 -4.91 0.25 -5.03
N MET A 45 -4.61 1.53 -4.77
CA MET A 45 -5.61 2.58 -4.58
C MET A 45 -6.27 3.00 -5.90
N ASP A 46 -5.55 2.89 -7.02
CA ASP A 46 -6.09 3.16 -8.36
C ASP A 46 -7.24 2.19 -8.69
N LYS A 47 -7.25 0.95 -8.17
CA LYS A 47 -8.36 -0.02 -8.36
C LYS A 47 -9.71 0.47 -7.83
N ILE A 48 -9.70 1.39 -6.89
CA ILE A 48 -10.91 1.94 -6.26
C ILE A 48 -11.11 3.42 -6.60
N ASP A 49 -10.39 3.97 -7.59
CA ASP A 49 -10.37 5.40 -7.92
C ASP A 49 -10.12 6.28 -6.68
N TYR A 50 -9.17 5.87 -5.84
CA TYR A 50 -8.83 6.58 -4.61
C TYR A 50 -7.33 6.86 -4.48
N GLY A 51 -6.67 7.16 -5.60
CA GLY A 51 -5.29 7.67 -5.62
C GLY A 51 -5.16 9.06 -4.97
N TYR A 52 -3.93 9.57 -4.92
CA TYR A 52 -3.59 10.82 -4.21
C TYR A 52 -4.44 12.03 -4.58
N LEU A 53 -4.74 12.23 -5.86
CA LEU A 53 -5.58 13.34 -6.31
C LEU A 53 -7.02 13.19 -5.82
N ALA A 54 -7.57 11.98 -5.88
CA ALA A 54 -8.92 11.68 -5.38
C ALA A 54 -9.03 11.87 -3.86
N MET A 55 -7.99 11.50 -3.10
CA MET A 55 -7.92 11.80 -1.67
C MET A 55 -7.98 13.30 -1.40
N ASN A 56 -7.16 14.09 -2.11
CA ASN A 56 -7.14 15.55 -1.93
C ASN A 56 -8.50 16.18 -2.31
N VAL A 57 -9.07 15.79 -3.45
CA VAL A 57 -10.38 16.25 -3.93
C VAL A 57 -11.51 15.88 -2.95
N SER A 58 -11.41 14.74 -2.27
CA SER A 58 -12.39 14.34 -1.26
C SER A 58 -12.28 15.11 0.06
N GLY A 59 -11.28 15.99 0.20
CA GLY A 59 -11.06 16.84 1.37
C GLY A 59 -10.19 16.21 2.46
N TYR A 60 -9.52 15.09 2.17
CA TYR A 60 -8.75 14.33 3.14
C TYR A 60 -7.30 14.09 2.70
N MET A 61 -6.39 14.09 3.67
CA MET A 61 -5.02 13.62 3.50
C MET A 61 -4.78 12.37 4.35
N TRP A 62 -3.84 11.52 3.92
CA TRP A 62 -3.59 10.21 4.53
C TRP A 62 -2.11 10.03 4.88
N PRO A 63 -1.59 10.81 5.85
CA PRO A 63 -0.21 10.66 6.29
C PRO A 63 0.03 9.26 6.88
N ILE A 64 1.21 8.70 6.61
CA ILE A 64 1.69 7.50 7.28
C ILE A 64 2.02 7.87 8.72
N ILE A 65 1.37 7.21 9.68
CA ILE A 65 1.60 7.42 11.12
C ILE A 65 2.40 6.28 11.77
N ASP A 66 2.44 5.11 11.12
CA ASP A 66 3.18 3.96 11.62
C ASP A 66 3.65 3.09 10.45
N THR A 67 4.81 2.47 10.62
CA THR A 67 5.39 1.52 9.67
C THR A 67 6.19 0.47 10.40
N ARG A 68 6.18 -0.74 9.86
CA ARG A 68 7.08 -1.81 10.28
C ARG A 68 7.64 -2.50 9.06
N VAL A 69 8.95 -2.65 9.00
CA VAL A 69 9.64 -3.35 7.92
C VAL A 69 10.52 -4.45 8.51
N LYS A 70 10.38 -5.67 7.99
CA LYS A 70 11.24 -6.81 8.28
C LYS A 70 11.98 -7.21 7.01
N TYR A 71 13.26 -6.86 6.97
CA TYR A 71 14.20 -7.26 5.93
C TYR A 71 14.61 -8.72 6.15
N VAL A 72 14.07 -9.65 5.36
CA VAL A 72 14.33 -11.09 5.51
C VAL A 72 15.55 -11.51 4.70
N LYS A 73 15.68 -10.97 3.48
CA LYS A 73 16.82 -11.21 2.58
C LYS A 73 17.15 -9.91 1.86
N ALA A 74 18.45 -9.64 1.71
CA ALA A 74 18.89 -8.47 0.98
C ALA A 74 18.53 -8.56 -0.50
N ILE A 75 18.20 -7.41 -1.09
CA ILE A 75 17.85 -7.26 -2.51
C ILE A 75 19.07 -6.63 -3.21
N PRO A 76 19.65 -7.26 -4.24
CA PRO A 76 20.68 -6.64 -5.08
C PRO A 76 20.11 -5.50 -5.92
N PHE A 77 20.97 -4.66 -6.49
CA PHE A 77 20.58 -3.74 -7.57
C PHE A 77 20.44 -4.50 -8.90
N ASN A 78 19.75 -3.89 -9.88
CA ASN A 78 19.42 -4.49 -11.17
C ASN A 78 18.71 -5.85 -11.01
N HIS A 79 17.88 -5.96 -9.97
CA HIS A 79 17.23 -7.19 -9.58
C HIS A 79 15.72 -7.06 -9.70
N SER A 80 15.07 -8.07 -10.29
CA SER A 80 13.62 -8.08 -10.44
C SER A 80 12.95 -8.56 -9.15
N ILE A 81 12.02 -7.75 -8.64
CA ILE A 81 11.25 -8.04 -7.44
C ILE A 81 9.76 -7.90 -7.71
N ARG A 82 8.95 -8.70 -7.01
CA ARG A 82 7.50 -8.58 -7.02
C ARG A 82 6.99 -8.16 -5.66
N VAL A 83 6.28 -7.04 -5.65
CA VAL A 83 5.74 -6.41 -4.44
C VAL A 83 4.24 -6.68 -4.41
N HIS A 84 3.82 -7.52 -3.49
CA HIS A 84 2.40 -7.75 -3.19
C HIS A 84 1.95 -6.76 -2.12
N ALA A 85 0.84 -6.06 -2.36
CA ALA A 85 0.20 -5.14 -1.41
C ALA A 85 -1.26 -5.55 -1.19
N LYS A 86 -1.69 -5.55 0.07
CA LYS A 86 -3.06 -5.92 0.46
C LYS A 86 -3.60 -4.97 1.52
N LEU A 87 -4.80 -4.44 1.28
CA LEU A 87 -5.54 -3.69 2.28
C LEU A 87 -6.02 -4.65 3.39
N THR A 88 -5.72 -4.34 4.65
CA THR A 88 -6.03 -5.20 5.81
C THR A 88 -6.87 -4.51 6.87
N GLU A 89 -6.85 -3.18 6.97
CA GLU A 89 -7.76 -2.40 7.80
C GLU A 89 -8.15 -1.13 7.04
N TRP A 90 -9.41 -0.70 7.17
CA TRP A 90 -9.91 0.51 6.50
C TRP A 90 -10.95 1.30 7.27
N GLU A 91 -11.57 0.76 8.32
CA GLU A 91 -12.68 1.44 9.02
C GLU A 91 -12.21 2.66 9.82
N ASN A 92 -11.13 2.53 10.59
CA ASN A 92 -10.59 3.60 11.44
C ASN A 92 -9.21 4.09 11.01
N ARG A 93 -8.51 3.25 10.24
CA ARG A 93 -7.17 3.51 9.70
C ARG A 93 -7.04 2.78 8.38
N LEU A 94 -6.20 3.28 7.48
CA LEU A 94 -5.80 2.60 6.27
C LEU A 94 -4.53 1.80 6.58
N ARG A 95 -4.64 0.48 6.68
CA ARG A 95 -3.51 -0.42 6.85
C ARG A 95 -3.29 -1.24 5.60
N ILE A 96 -2.07 -1.20 5.08
CA ILE A 96 -1.66 -2.01 3.93
C ILE A 96 -0.48 -2.87 4.35
N ASP A 97 -0.63 -4.18 4.17
CA ASP A 97 0.44 -5.15 4.35
C ASP A 97 1.15 -5.39 3.02
N TYR A 98 2.49 -5.42 3.06
CA TYR A 98 3.35 -5.65 1.91
C TYR A 98 4.20 -6.90 2.07
N VAL A 99 4.43 -7.61 0.98
CA VAL A 99 5.42 -8.69 0.89
C VAL A 99 6.22 -8.51 -0.39
N ILE A 100 7.55 -8.50 -0.28
CA ILE A 100 8.43 -8.49 -1.45
C ILE A 100 8.95 -9.91 -1.65
N TYR A 101 8.83 -10.38 -2.88
CA TYR A 101 9.40 -11.63 -3.36
C TYR A 101 10.47 -11.33 -4.40
N ASP A 102 11.47 -12.22 -4.42
CA ASP A 102 12.32 -12.42 -5.57
C ASP A 102 11.48 -12.89 -6.75
N GLU A 103 11.54 -12.21 -7.90
CA GLU A 103 10.63 -12.54 -9.00
C GLU A 103 10.93 -13.90 -9.64
N GLU A 104 12.21 -14.26 -9.75
CA GLU A 104 12.62 -15.51 -10.39
C GLU A 104 12.42 -16.73 -9.47
N SER A 105 12.90 -16.67 -8.23
CA SER A 105 12.91 -17.80 -7.31
C SER A 105 11.68 -17.86 -6.40
N GLY A 106 10.85 -16.82 -6.37
CA GLY A 106 9.69 -16.72 -5.48
C GLY A 106 10.05 -16.62 -3.99
N LYS A 107 11.33 -16.45 -3.64
CA LYS A 107 11.77 -16.35 -2.24
C LYS A 107 11.33 -15.03 -1.63
N ARG A 108 10.69 -15.08 -0.46
CA ARG A 108 10.30 -13.88 0.28
C ARG A 108 11.54 -13.12 0.79
N MET A 109 11.64 -11.85 0.42
CA MET A 109 12.74 -10.95 0.76
C MET A 109 12.37 -9.93 1.84
N CYS A 110 11.10 -9.52 1.89
CA CYS A 110 10.64 -8.52 2.85
C CYS A 110 9.20 -8.80 3.31
N LYS A 111 8.88 -8.43 4.55
CA LYS A 111 7.50 -8.21 5.01
C LYS A 111 7.41 -6.81 5.60
N ALA A 112 6.40 -6.05 5.23
CA ALA A 112 6.18 -4.73 5.79
C ALA A 112 4.70 -4.42 5.98
N HIS A 113 4.41 -3.33 6.68
CA HIS A 113 3.12 -2.67 6.63
C HIS A 113 3.26 -1.17 6.83
N THR A 114 2.31 -0.42 6.29
CA THR A 114 2.11 1.00 6.58
C THR A 114 0.72 1.20 7.14
N THR A 115 0.62 2.11 8.11
CA THR A 115 -0.65 2.55 8.67
C THR A 115 -0.80 4.05 8.44
N GLN A 116 -1.95 4.45 7.93
CA GLN A 116 -2.32 5.84 7.68
C GLN A 116 -3.65 6.14 8.36
N VAL A 117 -3.86 7.40 8.72
CA VAL A 117 -5.14 7.91 9.23
C VAL A 117 -5.61 9.04 8.34
N ALA A 118 -6.92 9.17 8.20
CA ALA A 118 -7.48 10.31 7.51
C ALA A 118 -7.33 11.57 8.37
N VAL A 119 -6.95 12.67 7.73
CA VAL A 119 -6.92 14.00 8.31
C VAL A 119 -7.75 14.91 7.42
N SER A 120 -8.71 15.63 8.01
CA SER A 120 -9.49 16.65 7.31
C SER A 120 -8.57 17.79 6.91
N ILE A 121 -8.51 18.11 5.62
CA ILE A 121 -7.68 19.23 5.13
C ILE A 121 -8.22 20.57 5.63
N LYS A 122 -9.55 20.69 5.71
CA LYS A 122 -10.23 21.92 6.13
C LYS A 122 -10.00 22.23 7.61
N GLU A 123 -10.16 21.22 8.46
CA GLU A 123 -10.08 21.38 9.92
C GLU A 123 -8.65 21.13 10.46
N GLN A 124 -7.76 20.52 9.66
CA GLN A 124 -6.44 20.06 10.07
C GLN A 124 -6.44 19.07 11.23
N GLU A 125 -7.55 18.34 11.38
CA GLU A 125 -7.78 17.38 12.45
C GLU A 125 -7.80 15.95 11.94
N MET A 126 -7.25 15.04 12.75
CA MET A 126 -7.33 13.60 12.52
C MET A 126 -8.77 13.13 12.66
N CYS A 127 -9.25 12.34 11.70
CA CYS A 127 -10.52 11.66 11.78
C CYS A 127 -10.39 10.38 12.60
N PHE A 128 -11.32 10.13 13.53
CA PHE A 128 -11.37 8.89 14.30
C PHE A 128 -11.77 7.67 13.44
N ALA A 129 -12.64 7.91 12.46
CA ALA A 129 -13.07 6.93 11.48
C ALA A 129 -12.66 7.40 10.08
N SER A 130 -12.47 6.44 9.19
CA SER A 130 -12.21 6.73 7.78
C SER A 130 -13.42 7.39 7.11
N PRO A 131 -13.21 8.30 6.16
CA PRO A 131 -14.29 8.97 5.43
C PRO A 131 -15.17 8.00 4.66
N LYS A 132 -16.49 8.27 4.61
CA LYS A 132 -17.46 7.45 3.88
C LYS A 132 -17.14 7.28 2.39
N VAL A 133 -16.68 8.36 1.76
CA VAL A 133 -16.20 8.35 0.36
C VAL A 133 -15.13 7.29 0.10
N PHE A 134 -14.35 6.91 1.11
CA PHE A 134 -13.36 5.85 1.03
C PHE A 134 -13.92 4.48 1.42
N THR A 135 -14.62 4.38 2.56
CA THR A 135 -15.14 3.08 3.04
C THR A 135 -16.19 2.50 2.08
N ASP A 136 -17.07 3.33 1.53
CA ASP A 136 -18.12 2.88 0.61
C ASP A 136 -17.53 2.29 -0.69
N LYS A 137 -16.39 2.82 -1.17
CA LYS A 137 -15.64 2.27 -2.32
C LYS A 137 -15.05 0.89 -2.00
N ILE A 138 -14.52 0.70 -0.80
CA ILE A 138 -13.96 -0.58 -0.37
C ILE A 138 -15.05 -1.63 -0.18
N GLU A 139 -16.15 -1.25 0.48
CA GLU A 139 -17.31 -2.13 0.66
C GLU A 139 -17.85 -2.59 -0.70
N ARG A 140 -18.01 -1.67 -1.66
CA ARG A 140 -18.39 -1.98 -3.05
C ARG A 140 -17.40 -2.96 -3.71
N TRP A 141 -16.10 -2.69 -3.62
CA TRP A 141 -15.06 -3.57 -4.16
C TRP A 141 -15.15 -4.96 -3.55
N HIS A 142 -15.24 -5.07 -2.22
CA HIS A 142 -15.31 -6.35 -1.52
C HIS A 142 -16.52 -7.21 -1.92
N GLN A 143 -17.62 -6.58 -2.34
CA GLN A 143 -18.80 -7.30 -2.80
C GLN A 143 -18.78 -7.64 -4.29
N THR A 144 -18.20 -6.79 -5.14
CA THR A 144 -18.41 -6.87 -6.60
C THR A 144 -17.13 -7.02 -7.43
N GLY A 145 -15.97 -6.73 -6.85
CA GLY A 145 -14.69 -6.66 -7.58
C GLY A 145 -14.60 -5.47 -8.55
N SER A 146 -15.54 -4.53 -8.47
CA SER A 146 -15.59 -3.32 -9.32
C SER A 146 -16.08 -2.11 -8.52
N ILE A 147 -15.76 -0.91 -9.00
CA ILE A 147 -16.31 0.35 -8.50
C ILE A 147 -17.35 0.96 -9.45
N GLU A 148 -17.57 0.35 -10.61
CA GLU A 148 -18.58 0.79 -11.58
C GLU A 148 -19.98 0.32 -11.17
N GLY A 149 -20.97 1.16 -11.46
CA GLY A 149 -22.39 1.01 -11.11
C GLY A 149 -23.12 0.06 -12.03
#